data_AF-A0A7C4A7P5-F1
#
_entry.id   AF-A0A7C4A7P5-F1
#
_cell.length_a   1.000
_cell.length_b   1.000
_cell.length_c   1.000
_cell.angle_alpha   90.00
_cell.angle_beta   90.00
_cell.angle_gamma   90.00
#
_symmetry.space_group_name_H-M   'P 1'
#
loop_
_entity.id
_entity.type
_entity.pdbx_description
1 polymer ?
#
loop_
_entity_poly.entity_id
_entity_poly.type
_entity_poly.pdbx_seq_one_letter_code
_entity_poly.pdbx_strand_id
1 'polypeptide(L)'
;MSGKLPTQTYQDIAKEVDFESLRNKFKLKHLEAKKAFSKKYPHVEKFLAEKGIDLAKIRQHSTKIIGAGALTGTLLLSSPTQKALPTTQEIADKLKSEKEGGEAKFPQKLLVDTLNKSLPKKTRPLTRQEEKYLEQVFENIIGVPARANLEGEHLNTTYGLIGAEQHLKRYPGDT
;
A
#
# COMPACT_ATOMS: atom_id res chain seq x y z
N MET A 1 -71.51 17.97 -11.98
CA MET A 1 -70.17 18.60 -11.97
C MET A 1 -69.14 17.52 -11.71
N SER A 2 -68.36 17.15 -12.73
CA SER A 2 -67.41 16.02 -12.68
C SER A 2 -66.04 16.50 -12.22
N GLY A 3 -65.66 16.22 -10.98
CA GLY A 3 -64.33 16.54 -10.44
C GLY A 3 -63.30 15.51 -10.91
N LYS A 4 -62.24 15.94 -11.59
CA LYS A 4 -61.08 15.09 -11.89
C LYS A 4 -60.26 14.91 -10.61
N LEU A 5 -59.93 13.66 -10.28
CA LEU A 5 -58.98 13.32 -9.22
C LEU A 5 -57.57 13.77 -9.64
N PRO A 6 -56.74 14.26 -8.70
CA PRO A 6 -55.40 14.70 -9.02
C PRO A 6 -54.52 13.50 -9.38
N THR A 7 -53.85 13.59 -10.53
CA THR A 7 -52.80 12.65 -10.94
C THR A 7 -51.60 12.80 -10.02
N GLN A 8 -51.25 11.73 -9.29
CA GLN A 8 -50.02 11.68 -8.51
C GLN A 8 -48.82 11.76 -9.46
N THR A 9 -48.10 12.88 -9.41
CA THR A 9 -46.76 13.01 -9.99
C THR A 9 -45.80 12.18 -9.14
N TYR A 10 -45.45 10.98 -9.60
CA TYR A 10 -44.27 10.28 -9.10
C TYR A 10 -43.06 11.15 -9.45
N GLN A 11 -42.52 11.84 -8.45
CA GLN A 11 -41.18 12.40 -8.55
C GLN A 11 -40.23 11.22 -8.68
N ASP A 12 -39.44 11.19 -9.75
CA ASP A 12 -38.38 10.19 -9.95
C ASP A 12 -37.44 10.25 -8.74
N ILE A 13 -37.62 9.28 -7.83
CA ILE A 13 -36.71 9.04 -6.72
C ILE A 13 -35.37 8.73 -7.35
N ALA A 14 -34.40 9.65 -7.21
CA ALA A 14 -33.05 9.48 -7.73
C ALA A 14 -32.53 8.12 -7.25
N LYS A 15 -32.39 7.17 -8.18
CA LYS A 15 -31.87 5.83 -7.88
C LYS A 15 -30.50 6.01 -7.24
N GLU A 16 -30.41 5.58 -5.98
CA GLU A 16 -29.17 5.59 -5.22
C GLU A 16 -28.09 4.87 -6.05
N VAL A 17 -27.01 5.58 -6.35
CA VAL A 17 -25.98 5.07 -7.26
C VAL A 17 -25.18 4.00 -6.53
N ASP A 18 -25.57 2.75 -6.74
CA ASP A 18 -24.84 1.59 -6.22
C ASP A 18 -23.45 1.50 -6.87
N PHE A 19 -22.44 1.14 -6.06
CA PHE A 19 -21.06 0.98 -6.48
C PHE A 19 -20.93 -0.01 -7.64
N GLU A 20 -21.68 -1.12 -7.62
CA GLU A 20 -21.60 -2.13 -8.67
C GLU A 20 -22.18 -1.58 -9.99
N SER A 21 -23.23 -0.76 -9.92
CA SER A 21 -23.80 -0.09 -11.10
C SER A 21 -22.80 0.86 -11.76
N LEU A 22 -22.03 1.60 -10.96
CA LEU A 22 -21.02 2.55 -11.40
C LEU A 22 -19.79 1.84 -11.97
N ARG A 23 -19.33 0.77 -11.31
CA ARG A 23 -18.27 -0.11 -11.81
C ARG A 23 -18.62 -0.69 -13.18
N ASN A 24 -19.84 -1.18 -13.36
CA ASN A 24 -20.29 -1.75 -14.62
C ASN A 24 -20.38 -0.69 -15.73
N LYS A 25 -20.87 0.52 -15.42
CA LYS A 25 -20.83 1.65 -16.37
C LYS A 25 -19.41 1.99 -16.81
N PHE A 26 -18.45 2.00 -15.88
CA PHE A 26 -17.04 2.26 -16.23
C PHE A 26 -16.43 1.17 -17.10
N LYS A 27 -16.73 -0.12 -16.84
CA LYS A 27 -16.30 -1.22 -17.71
C LYS A 27 -16.84 -1.06 -19.14
N LEU A 28 -18.12 -0.76 -19.28
CA LEU A 28 -18.74 -0.53 -20.60
C LEU A 28 -18.10 0.65 -21.32
N LYS A 29 -17.91 1.78 -20.63
CA LYS A 29 -17.26 2.97 -21.20
C LYS A 29 -15.80 2.70 -21.59
N HIS A 30 -15.07 1.91 -20.82
CA HIS A 30 -13.72 1.48 -21.16
C HIS A 30 -13.69 0.69 -22.48
N LEU A 31 -14.58 -0.29 -22.64
CA LEU A 31 -14.68 -1.08 -23.87
C LEU A 31 -15.11 -0.23 -25.08
N GLU A 32 -16.07 0.67 -24.88
CA GLU A 32 -16.53 1.61 -25.89
C GLU A 32 -15.38 2.51 -26.37
N ALA A 33 -14.62 3.08 -25.42
CA ALA A 33 -13.45 3.91 -25.73
C ALA A 33 -12.37 3.12 -26.49
N LYS A 34 -12.08 1.88 -26.07
CA LYS A 34 -11.11 1.01 -26.77
C LYS A 34 -11.54 0.75 -28.22
N LYS A 35 -12.81 0.41 -28.44
CA LYS A 35 -13.37 0.22 -29.79
C LYS A 35 -13.33 1.51 -30.60
N ALA A 36 -13.74 2.63 -30.03
CA ALA A 36 -13.70 3.93 -30.70
C ALA A 36 -12.27 4.34 -31.10
N PHE A 37 -11.29 4.05 -30.24
CA PHE A 37 -9.87 4.28 -30.51
C PHE A 37 -9.35 3.43 -31.67
N SER A 38 -9.58 2.11 -31.63
CA SER A 38 -9.18 1.18 -32.72
C SER A 38 -9.76 1.61 -34.08
N LYS A 39 -11.02 2.06 -34.09
CA LYS A 39 -11.70 2.52 -35.30
C LYS A 39 -11.13 3.83 -35.85
N LYS A 40 -10.78 4.78 -34.97
CA LYS A 40 -10.26 6.10 -35.38
C LYS A 40 -8.77 6.07 -35.74
N TYR A 41 -7.97 5.24 -35.06
CA TYR A 41 -6.51 5.23 -35.16
C TYR A 41 -5.94 3.82 -35.36
N PRO A 42 -6.23 3.15 -36.49
CA PRO A 42 -5.79 1.78 -36.73
C PRO A 42 -4.26 1.65 -36.85
N HIS A 43 -3.57 2.70 -37.30
CA HIS A 43 -2.11 2.72 -37.39
C HIS A 43 -1.44 2.76 -36.01
N VAL A 44 -2.03 3.49 -35.05
CA VAL A 44 -1.51 3.59 -33.68
C VAL A 44 -1.69 2.27 -32.94
N GLU A 45 -2.83 1.59 -33.14
CA GLU A 45 -3.06 0.28 -32.52
C GLU A 45 -2.01 -0.76 -32.99
N LYS A 46 -1.71 -0.78 -34.29
CA LYS A 46 -0.65 -1.64 -34.84
C LYS A 46 0.72 -1.29 -34.26
N PHE A 47 1.08 -0.01 -34.22
CA PHE A 47 2.33 0.45 -33.64
C PHE A 47 2.47 0.06 -32.16
N LEU A 48 1.41 0.23 -31.37
CA LEU A 48 1.42 -0.15 -29.95
C LEU A 48 1.52 -1.67 -29.78
N ALA A 49 0.83 -2.45 -30.61
CA ALA A 49 0.92 -3.90 -30.61
C ALA A 49 2.34 -4.40 -30.96
N GLU A 50 2.98 -3.82 -31.98
CA GLU A 50 4.37 -4.11 -32.35
C GLU A 50 5.36 -3.80 -31.22
N LYS A 51 5.09 -2.75 -30.43
CA LYS A 51 5.89 -2.39 -29.25
C LYS A 51 5.50 -3.18 -27.99
N GLY A 52 4.54 -4.10 -28.08
CA GLY A 52 4.07 -4.90 -26.94
C GLY A 52 3.34 -4.08 -25.87
N ILE A 53 2.80 -2.91 -26.21
CA ILE A 53 2.12 -2.00 -25.29
C ILE A 53 0.62 -2.22 -25.38
N ASP A 54 0.02 -2.68 -24.28
CA ASP A 54 -1.44 -2.77 -24.15
C ASP A 54 -2.03 -1.39 -23.83
N LEU A 55 -2.96 -0.93 -24.68
CA LEU A 55 -3.75 0.30 -24.48
C LEU A 55 -4.39 0.36 -23.09
N ALA A 56 -4.86 -0.77 -22.54
CA ALA A 56 -5.48 -0.78 -21.22
C ALA A 56 -4.48 -0.44 -20.10
N LYS A 57 -3.20 -0.75 -20.31
CA LYS A 57 -2.10 -0.53 -19.35
C LYS A 57 -1.28 0.70 -19.68
N ILE A 58 -1.61 1.46 -20.71
CA ILE A 58 -0.81 2.62 -21.15
C ILE A 58 -0.59 3.64 -20.03
N ARG A 59 -1.61 3.86 -19.18
CA ARG A 59 -1.49 4.70 -17.98
C ARG A 59 -0.48 4.14 -16.98
N GLN A 60 -0.49 2.83 -16.75
CA GLN A 60 0.48 2.18 -15.86
C GLN A 60 1.92 2.26 -16.43
N HIS A 61 2.08 2.15 -17.75
CA HIS A 61 3.37 2.32 -18.40
C HIS A 61 3.85 3.78 -18.33
N SER A 62 2.96 4.75 -18.58
CA SER A 62 3.32 6.18 -18.50
C SER A 62 3.61 6.61 -17.07
N THR A 63 2.87 6.14 -16.06
CA THR A 63 3.19 6.47 -14.66
C THR A 63 4.56 5.91 -14.25
N LYS A 64 4.95 4.73 -14.75
CA LYS A 64 6.30 4.19 -14.53
C LYS A 64 7.37 5.05 -15.18
N ILE A 65 7.16 5.49 -16.42
CA ILE A 65 8.13 6.33 -17.15
C ILE A 65 8.25 7.72 -16.51
N ILE A 66 7.11 8.37 -16.22
CA ILE A 66 7.08 9.69 -15.58
C ILE A 66 7.64 9.60 -14.16
N GLY A 67 7.27 8.58 -13.39
CA GLY A 67 7.80 8.34 -12.06
C GLY A 67 9.31 8.10 -12.07
N ALA A 68 9.80 7.25 -12.99
CA ALA A 68 11.24 7.02 -13.15
C ALA A 68 11.98 8.28 -13.59
N GLY A 69 11.42 9.06 -14.53
CA GLY A 69 12.00 10.32 -15.00
C GLY A 69 12.03 11.40 -13.92
N ALA A 70 10.96 11.53 -13.13
CA ALA A 70 10.91 12.44 -12.00
C ALA A 70 11.94 12.06 -10.93
N LEU A 71 12.00 10.77 -10.54
CA LEU A 71 13.01 10.28 -9.58
C LEU A 71 14.43 10.51 -10.09
N THR A 72 14.71 10.15 -11.34
CA THR A 72 16.04 10.34 -11.94
C THR A 72 16.39 11.83 -12.04
N GLY A 73 15.43 12.67 -12.45
CA GLY A 73 15.61 14.12 -12.52
C GLY A 73 15.84 14.73 -11.14
N THR A 74 15.11 14.29 -10.11
CA THR A 74 15.33 14.73 -8.74
C THR A 74 16.70 14.30 -8.21
N LEU A 75 17.15 13.09 -8.55
CA LEU A 75 18.47 12.60 -8.17
C LEU A 75 19.59 13.35 -8.90
N LEU A 76 19.37 13.70 -10.17
CA LEU A 76 20.31 14.47 -10.99
C LEU A 76 20.42 15.92 -10.54
N LEU A 77 19.29 16.54 -10.15
CA LEU A 77 19.22 17.93 -9.70
C LEU A 77 19.47 18.08 -8.19
N SER A 78 19.43 16.99 -7.40
CA SER A 78 19.77 17.04 -5.99
C SER A 78 21.24 17.39 -5.84
N SER A 79 21.52 18.56 -5.27
CA SER A 79 22.88 19.03 -5.00
C SER A 79 23.66 17.98 -4.20
N PRO A 80 24.88 17.60 -4.62
CA PRO A 80 25.65 16.54 -3.98
C PRO A 80 26.23 17.04 -2.65
N THR A 81 25.41 17.07 -1.61
CA THR A 81 25.89 17.26 -0.22
C THR A 81 26.37 15.92 0.32
N GLN A 82 27.55 15.53 -0.17
CA GLN A 82 28.53 14.53 0.30
C GLN A 82 28.09 13.12 0.78
N LYS A 83 28.64 12.15 0.04
CA LYS A 83 29.15 10.81 0.42
C LYS A 83 28.14 9.71 0.80
N ALA A 84 27.53 9.13 -0.23
CA ALA A 84 27.55 7.68 -0.54
C ALA A 84 26.45 7.41 -1.57
N LEU A 85 26.75 7.66 -2.84
CA LEU A 85 25.89 7.16 -3.91
C LEU A 85 26.11 5.64 -3.97
N PRO A 86 25.05 4.82 -3.82
CA PRO A 86 25.19 3.39 -3.96
C PRO A 86 25.70 3.07 -5.37
N THR A 87 26.58 2.09 -5.46
CA THR A 87 27.12 1.67 -6.76
C THR A 87 25.97 1.13 -7.62
N THR A 88 26.06 1.30 -8.95
CA THR A 88 25.02 0.83 -9.89
C THR A 88 24.69 -0.67 -9.74
N GLN A 89 25.64 -1.45 -9.22
CA GLN A 89 25.47 -2.84 -8.84
C GLN A 89 24.50 -3.00 -7.65
N GLU A 90 24.63 -2.20 -6.60
CA GLU A 90 23.73 -2.23 -5.43
C GLU A 90 22.29 -1.84 -5.79
N ILE A 91 22.10 -0.93 -6.76
CA ILE A 91 20.78 -0.56 -7.27
C ILE A 91 20.19 -1.69 -8.12
N ALA A 92 21.00 -2.33 -8.96
CA ALA A 92 20.57 -3.48 -9.75
C ALA A 92 20.21 -4.68 -8.85
N ASP A 93 20.94 -4.89 -7.76
CA ASP A 93 20.68 -5.96 -6.79
C ASP A 93 19.43 -5.66 -5.95
N LYS A 94 19.17 -4.39 -5.61
CA LYS A 94 17.89 -3.95 -5.00
C LYS A 94 16.69 -4.12 -5.95
N LEU A 95 16.86 -3.81 -7.23
CA LEU A 95 15.81 -3.99 -8.24
C LEU A 95 15.57 -5.47 -8.62
N LYS A 96 16.60 -6.32 -8.51
CA LYS A 96 16.47 -7.78 -8.67
C LYS A 96 15.78 -8.40 -7.45
N SER A 97 16.12 -7.97 -6.24
CA SER A 97 15.45 -8.43 -5.02
C SER A 97 13.97 -8.03 -4.94
N GLU A 98 13.54 -6.95 -5.61
CA GLU A 98 12.11 -6.64 -5.78
C GLU A 98 11.40 -7.47 -6.86
N LYS A 99 12.14 -8.03 -7.84
CA LYS A 99 11.58 -8.87 -8.93
C LYS A 99 11.65 -10.37 -8.64
N GLU A 100 12.44 -10.79 -7.66
CA GLU A 100 12.44 -12.15 -7.12
C GLU A 100 11.28 -12.32 -6.13
N GLY A 101 10.06 -12.32 -6.67
CA GLY A 101 8.88 -12.91 -6.03
C GLY A 101 8.97 -14.44 -5.99
N GLY A 102 10.05 -14.98 -5.42
CA GLY A 102 10.33 -16.40 -5.34
C GLY A 102 11.14 -16.72 -4.10
N GLU A 103 10.47 -17.35 -3.14
CA GLU A 103 11.00 -17.87 -1.88
C GLU A 103 11.20 -16.82 -0.77
N ALA A 104 10.20 -16.73 0.10
CA ALA A 104 10.30 -16.19 1.44
C ALA A 104 11.50 -16.82 2.18
N LYS A 105 12.67 -16.19 2.09
CA LYS A 105 13.74 -16.37 3.06
C LYS A 105 13.19 -15.81 4.38
N PHE A 106 12.58 -16.72 5.15
CA PHE A 106 11.86 -16.53 6.40
C PHE A 106 11.95 -15.11 6.98
N PRO A 107 10.87 -14.29 6.94
CA PRO A 107 10.82 -13.00 7.64
C PRO A 107 11.24 -13.13 9.11
N GLN A 108 11.10 -14.32 9.68
CA GLN A 108 11.52 -14.71 11.01
C GLN A 108 13.02 -14.55 11.28
N LYS A 109 13.92 -14.88 10.35
CA LYS A 109 15.38 -14.71 10.58
C LYS A 109 15.76 -13.23 10.65
N LEU A 110 15.26 -12.44 9.69
CA LEU A 110 15.47 -11.00 9.66
C LEU A 110 14.89 -10.31 10.89
N LEU A 111 13.71 -10.74 11.32
CA LEU A 111 13.09 -10.25 12.55
C LEU A 111 13.96 -10.58 13.77
N VAL A 112 14.38 -11.83 13.94
CA VAL A 112 15.20 -12.24 15.09
C VAL A 112 16.52 -11.47 15.12
N ASP A 113 17.19 -11.30 13.98
CA ASP A 113 18.43 -10.54 13.89
C ASP A 113 18.23 -9.06 14.21
N THR A 114 17.10 -8.48 13.81
CA THR A 114 16.76 -7.09 14.08
C THR A 114 16.44 -6.89 15.56
N LEU A 115 15.64 -7.77 16.15
CA LEU A 115 15.31 -7.73 17.59
C LEU A 115 16.55 -7.94 18.46
N ASN A 116 17.44 -8.86 18.10
CA ASN A 116 18.69 -9.08 18.85
C ASN A 116 19.62 -7.85 18.86
N LYS A 117 19.52 -6.99 17.83
CA LYS A 117 20.29 -5.74 17.74
C LYS A 117 19.61 -4.57 18.45
N SER A 118 18.28 -4.49 18.38
CA SER A 118 17.52 -3.35 18.91
C SER A 118 17.16 -3.49 20.39
N LEU A 119 16.98 -4.71 20.89
CA LEU A 119 16.58 -4.96 22.27
C LEU A 119 17.78 -4.97 23.22
N PRO A 120 17.59 -4.49 24.47
CA PRO A 120 18.62 -4.54 25.48
C PRO A 120 18.90 -5.98 25.93
N LYS A 121 20.18 -6.31 26.16
CA LYS A 121 20.62 -7.64 26.64
C LYS A 121 20.04 -8.04 28.00
N LYS A 122 19.71 -7.05 28.84
CA LYS A 122 19.02 -7.25 30.13
C LYS A 122 17.61 -6.70 30.00
N THR A 123 16.63 -7.47 30.47
CA THR A 123 15.21 -7.08 30.46
C THR A 123 15.01 -5.82 31.30
N ARG A 124 14.51 -4.76 30.65
CA ARG A 124 14.13 -3.49 31.25
C ARG A 124 12.96 -2.89 30.46
N PRO A 125 12.18 -1.97 31.03
CA PRO A 125 11.25 -1.15 30.26
C PRO A 125 11.96 -0.47 29.09
N LEU A 126 11.30 -0.47 27.93
CA LEU A 126 11.80 0.21 26.73
C LEU A 126 11.50 1.70 26.80
N THR A 127 12.33 2.50 26.15
CA THR A 127 12.07 3.92 25.97
C THR A 127 11.05 4.13 24.85
N ARG A 128 10.29 5.24 24.90
CA ARG A 128 9.30 5.56 23.85
C ARG A 128 9.88 5.58 22.44
N GLN A 129 11.16 5.91 22.30
CA GLN A 129 11.85 5.90 21.01
C GLN A 129 12.13 4.47 20.53
N GLU A 130 12.58 3.58 21.42
CA GLU A 130 12.78 2.16 21.13
C GLU A 130 11.46 1.49 20.75
N GLU A 131 10.37 1.81 21.45
CA GLU A 131 9.05 1.25 21.17
C GLU A 131 8.49 1.71 19.82
N LYS A 132 8.59 3.01 19.52
CA LYS A 132 8.19 3.55 18.21
C LYS A 132 9.02 2.97 17.06
N TYR A 133 10.31 2.70 17.31
CA TYR A 133 11.14 2.01 16.34
C TYR A 133 10.65 0.58 16.11
N LEU A 134 10.29 -0.16 17.17
CA LEU A 134 9.74 -1.51 17.05
C LEU A 134 8.39 -1.54 16.31
N GLU A 135 7.50 -0.55 16.51
CA GLU A 135 6.25 -0.42 15.73
C GLU A 135 6.54 -0.48 14.22
N GLN A 136 7.50 0.33 13.77
CA GLN A 136 7.90 0.39 12.36
C GLN A 136 8.54 -0.92 11.89
N VAL A 137 9.36 -1.55 12.73
CA VAL A 137 9.99 -2.84 12.40
C VAL A 137 8.93 -3.92 12.20
N PHE A 138 7.91 -4.00 13.05
CA PHE A 138 6.82 -4.98 12.94
C PHE A 138 5.94 -4.73 11.71
N GLU A 139 5.59 -3.47 11.43
CA GLU A 139 4.82 -3.09 10.24
C GLU A 139 5.60 -3.43 8.96
N ASN A 140 6.91 -3.15 8.91
CA ASN A 140 7.73 -3.37 7.73
C ASN A 140 8.06 -4.85 7.46
N ILE A 141 8.27 -5.66 8.51
CA ILE A 141 8.71 -7.06 8.36
C ILE A 141 7.52 -8.02 8.30
N ILE A 142 6.50 -7.83 9.14
CA ILE A 142 5.36 -8.75 9.27
C ILE A 142 4.11 -8.19 8.56
N GLY A 143 4.05 -6.87 8.32
CA GLY A 143 2.84 -6.22 7.80
C GLY A 143 1.74 -6.06 8.86
N VAL A 144 2.08 -6.21 10.15
CA VAL A 144 1.13 -6.06 11.27
C VAL A 144 1.28 -4.66 11.86
N PRO A 145 0.20 -3.85 11.91
CA PRO A 145 0.25 -2.50 12.49
C PRO A 145 0.29 -2.58 14.02
N ALA A 146 1.49 -2.73 14.58
CA ALA A 146 1.72 -2.69 16.02
C ALA A 146 1.71 -1.24 16.53
N ARG A 147 1.12 -1.02 17.70
CA ARG A 147 1.09 0.27 18.39
C ARG A 147 1.67 0.12 19.80
N ALA A 148 2.61 0.97 20.16
CA ALA A 148 3.25 1.09 21.45
C ALA A 148 2.37 1.82 22.48
N ASN A 149 1.50 2.72 22.00
CA ASN A 149 0.52 3.40 22.82
C ASN A 149 -0.86 3.24 22.17
N LEU A 150 -1.84 2.81 22.97
CA LEU A 150 -3.23 2.68 22.54
C LEU A 150 -4.07 3.66 23.36
N GLU A 151 -4.67 4.65 22.70
CA GLU A 151 -5.61 5.60 23.32
C GLU A 151 -5.04 6.43 24.49
N GLY A 152 -3.71 6.61 24.55
CA GLY A 152 -3.03 7.31 25.63
C GLY A 152 -2.48 6.37 26.71
N GLU A 153 -2.92 5.11 26.71
CA GLU A 153 -2.46 4.07 27.63
C GLU A 153 -1.21 3.36 27.10
N HIS A 154 -0.31 3.03 28.01
CA HIS A 154 0.99 2.41 27.74
C HIS A 154 1.30 1.36 28.80
N LEU A 155 1.93 0.26 28.38
CA LEU A 155 2.31 -0.81 29.29
C LEU A 155 3.61 -0.47 30.01
N ASN A 156 3.61 -0.48 31.35
CA ASN A 156 4.82 -0.27 32.17
C ASN A 156 6.02 -1.12 31.73
N THR A 157 5.78 -2.29 31.14
CA THR A 157 6.81 -3.14 30.56
C THR A 157 6.29 -3.75 29.27
N THR A 158 6.87 -3.36 28.14
CA THR A 158 6.51 -3.83 26.78
C THR A 158 7.33 -5.04 26.31
N TYR A 159 8.46 -5.29 26.97
CA TYR A 159 9.35 -6.41 26.71
C TYR A 159 9.90 -6.95 28.03
N GLY A 160 9.75 -8.26 28.26
CA GLY A 160 10.14 -8.88 29.51
C GLY A 160 10.07 -10.39 29.50
N LEU A 161 10.21 -10.97 30.69
CA LEU A 161 10.12 -12.41 30.89
C LEU A 161 8.65 -12.84 30.91
N ILE A 162 8.33 -13.89 30.14
CA ILE A 162 6.99 -14.48 30.12
C ILE A 162 6.62 -14.91 31.54
N GLY A 163 5.47 -14.43 32.04
CA GLY A 163 4.99 -14.71 33.39
C GLY A 163 5.07 -13.52 34.35
N ALA A 164 5.91 -12.51 34.05
CA ALA A 164 5.99 -11.30 34.88
C ALA A 164 4.66 -10.53 34.95
N GLU A 165 3.84 -10.60 33.90
CA GLU A 165 2.57 -9.88 33.76
C GLU A 165 1.35 -10.65 34.28
N GLN A 166 1.52 -11.86 34.83
CA GLN A 166 0.39 -12.66 35.34
C GLN A 166 -0.35 -12.01 36.53
N HIS A 167 0.19 -10.93 37.08
CA HIS A 167 -0.44 -10.13 38.13
C HIS A 167 -1.44 -9.09 37.60
N LEU A 168 -1.52 -8.88 36.29
CA LEU A 168 -2.47 -7.94 35.70
C LEU A 168 -3.89 -8.51 35.71
N LYS A 169 -4.85 -7.65 36.07
CA LYS A 169 -6.26 -8.00 36.12
C LYS A 169 -6.75 -8.35 34.71
N ARG A 170 -7.19 -9.58 34.51
CA ARG A 170 -7.73 -10.05 33.23
C ARG A 170 -9.06 -9.36 32.93
N TYR A 171 -9.37 -9.23 31.64
CA TYR A 171 -10.68 -8.76 31.22
C TYR A 171 -11.75 -9.75 31.72
N PRO A 172 -12.85 -9.28 32.34
CA PRO A 172 -13.93 -10.15 32.77
C PRO A 172 -14.63 -10.74 31.53
N GLY A 173 -14.19 -11.93 31.10
CA GLY A 173 -14.66 -12.60 29.88
C GLY A 173 -13.64 -13.53 29.22
N ASP A 174 -12.34 -13.37 29.51
CA ASP A 174 -11.31 -14.34 29.11
C ASP A 174 -11.45 -15.60 29.98
N THR A 175 -12.04 -16.66 29.40
CA THR A 175 -12.16 -18.01 30.00
C THR A 175 -11.42 -19.01 29.14
#